data_AF-A0A8S2NKX5-F1
#
_entry.id   AF-A0A8S2NKX5-F1
#
_cell.length_a   1.000
_cell.length_b   1.000
_cell.length_c   1.000
_cell.angle_alpha   90.00
_cell.angle_beta   90.00
_cell.angle_gamma   90.00
#
_symmetry.space_group_name_H-M   'P 1'
#
loop_
_entity.id
_entity.type
_entity.pdbx_description
1 polymer ?
#
loop_
_entity_poly.entity_id
_entity_poly.type
_entity_poly.pdbx_seq_one_letter_code
_entity_poly.pdbx_strand_id
1 'polypeptide(L)'
;MGNVVAIDRDPNVKIYADQLINDYPGRMQFMQSDFASSVGKLGSARFDGIVMDLGVSSMQLDSRARGFSFTYDGPLDMRMSHSGYSAADFINNAGEQEIADVIYQYGDETYSRKIARKIIEQRQQEPITSTSMLASIIHSSRGPRQGQLEQFLNNCKNILASQGKLIIVSFHSLEDRIVKNFFKANAP
;
A
#
# COMPACT_ATOMS: atom_id res chain seq x y z
N MET A 1 36.07 -5.16 -12.03
CA MET A 1 35.34 -4.95 -10.76
C MET A 1 34.64 -3.60 -10.84
N GLY A 2 33.34 -3.52 -10.56
CA GLY A 2 32.55 -2.28 -10.70
C GLY A 2 32.37 -1.50 -9.39
N ASN A 3 32.02 -0.23 -9.51
CA ASN A 3 31.61 0.66 -8.41
C ASN A 3 30.11 0.93 -8.50
N VAL A 4 29.45 1.13 -7.36
CA VAL A 4 28.00 1.38 -7.27
C VAL A 4 27.74 2.68 -6.54
N VAL A 5 26.89 3.52 -7.13
CA VAL A 5 26.28 4.68 -6.46
C VAL A 5 24.81 4.37 -6.26
N ALA A 6 24.40 4.21 -5.00
CA ALA A 6 23.02 3.95 -4.62
C ALA A 6 22.33 5.25 -4.21
N ILE A 7 21.09 5.44 -4.66
CA ILE A 7 20.26 6.63 -4.34
C ILE A 7 18.92 6.14 -3.81
N ASP A 8 18.53 6.62 -2.64
CA ASP A 8 17.19 6.38 -2.08
C ASP A 8 16.71 7.62 -1.31
N ARG A 9 15.40 7.87 -1.33
CA ARG A 9 14.79 8.99 -0.58
C ARG A 9 14.45 8.62 0.87
N ASP A 10 14.28 7.33 1.17
CA ASP A 10 13.89 6.85 2.49
C ASP A 10 15.10 6.82 3.45
N PRO A 11 15.10 7.61 4.55
CA PRO A 11 16.22 7.62 5.50
C PRO A 11 16.44 6.26 6.18
N ASN A 12 15.43 5.40 6.27
CA ASN A 12 15.57 4.09 6.92
C ASN A 12 16.50 3.15 6.14
N VAL A 13 16.71 3.40 4.84
CA VAL A 13 17.60 2.61 3.99
C VAL A 13 19.07 2.86 4.33
N LYS A 14 19.40 4.00 4.96
CA LYS A 14 20.78 4.38 5.29
C LYS A 14 21.52 3.31 6.10
N ILE A 15 20.84 2.64 7.02
CA ILE A 15 21.44 1.60 7.87
C ILE A 15 21.93 0.41 7.02
N TYR A 16 21.15 0.00 6.02
CA TYR A 16 21.50 -1.09 5.11
C TYR A 16 22.60 -0.65 4.12
N ALA A 17 22.52 0.59 3.64
CA ALA A 17 23.56 1.17 2.81
C ALA A 17 24.91 1.22 3.54
N ASP A 18 24.92 1.58 4.82
CA ASP A 18 26.13 1.62 5.64
C ASP A 18 26.75 0.23 5.85
N GLN A 19 25.92 -0.80 6.03
CA GLN A 19 26.40 -2.18 6.08
C GLN A 19 27.11 -2.58 4.78
N LEU A 20 26.51 -2.28 3.63
CA LEU A 20 27.10 -2.60 2.33
C LEU A 20 28.36 -1.76 2.04
N ILE A 21 28.44 -0.51 2.49
CA ILE A 21 29.66 0.30 2.39
C ILE A 21 30.79 -0.32 3.22
N ASN A 22 30.48 -0.85 4.41
CA ASN A 22 31.47 -1.51 5.27
C ASN A 22 31.95 -2.85 4.69
N ASP A 23 31.04 -3.63 4.09
CA ASP A 23 31.36 -4.91 3.46
C ASP A 23 32.18 -4.71 2.16
N TYR A 24 32.00 -3.57 1.47
CA TYR A 24 32.64 -3.26 0.19
C TYR A 24 33.28 -1.85 0.18
N PRO A 25 34.33 -1.62 0.99
CA PRO A 25 34.92 -0.30 1.17
C PRO A 25 35.49 0.24 -0.15
N GLY A 26 35.19 1.50 -0.44
CA GLY A 26 35.64 2.19 -1.65
C GLY A 26 34.92 1.79 -2.94
N ARG A 27 33.98 0.83 -2.88
CA ARG A 27 33.23 0.35 -4.05
C ARG A 27 31.75 0.73 -4.04
N MET A 28 31.24 1.19 -2.90
CA MET A 28 29.86 1.64 -2.74
C MET A 28 29.81 3.07 -2.21
N GLN A 29 28.90 3.86 -2.77
CA GLN A 29 28.53 5.19 -2.27
C GLN A 29 27.01 5.25 -2.14
N PHE A 30 26.50 5.94 -1.11
CA PHE A 30 25.07 6.14 -0.91
C PHE A 30 24.74 7.62 -0.85
N MET A 31 23.69 8.02 -1.58
CA MET A 31 23.16 9.37 -1.60
C MET A 31 21.69 9.35 -1.20
N GLN A 32 21.37 9.93 -0.04
CA GLN A 32 19.97 10.10 0.36
C GLN A 32 19.34 11.27 -0.41
N SER A 33 18.58 10.98 -1.46
CA SER A 33 17.98 11.99 -2.35
C SER A 33 16.85 11.37 -3.17
N ASP A 34 15.92 12.18 -3.68
CA ASP A 34 15.09 11.71 -4.79
C ASP A 34 15.95 11.55 -6.05
N PHE A 35 15.59 10.57 -6.89
CA PHE A 35 16.38 10.24 -8.07
C PHE A 35 16.42 11.39 -9.10
N ALA A 36 15.37 12.20 -9.21
CA ALA A 36 15.31 13.28 -10.20
C ALA A 36 16.30 14.40 -9.87
N SER A 37 16.38 14.82 -8.60
CA SER A 37 17.33 15.84 -8.15
C SER A 37 18.76 15.30 -8.01
N SER A 38 18.92 13.99 -7.83
CA SER A 38 20.24 13.36 -7.65
C SER A 38 21.14 13.45 -8.89
N VAL A 39 20.57 13.43 -10.09
CA VAL A 39 21.33 13.46 -11.36
C VAL A 39 22.20 14.71 -11.44
N GLY A 40 21.68 15.87 -11.03
CA GLY A 40 22.46 17.11 -11.00
C GLY A 40 23.62 17.07 -10.01
N LYS A 41 23.47 16.33 -8.90
CA LYS A 41 24.51 16.16 -7.87
C LYS A 41 25.63 15.21 -8.31
N LEU A 42 25.37 14.31 -9.26
CA LEU A 42 26.36 13.41 -9.84
C LEU A 42 27.29 14.11 -10.86
N GLY A 43 26.96 15.35 -11.24
CA GLY A 43 27.80 16.19 -12.10
C GLY A 43 28.10 15.55 -13.46
N SER A 44 29.38 15.56 -13.85
CA SER A 44 29.84 15.02 -15.13
C SER A 44 30.09 13.51 -15.13
N ALA A 45 29.78 12.81 -14.03
CA ALA A 45 30.02 11.38 -13.92
C ALA A 45 29.34 10.59 -15.06
N ARG A 46 29.91 9.44 -15.40
CA ARG A 46 29.37 8.50 -16.38
C ARG A 46 29.26 7.14 -15.71
N PHE A 47 28.20 6.41 -16.05
CA PHE A 47 27.88 5.11 -15.47
C PHE A 47 27.74 4.09 -16.59
N ASP A 48 28.33 2.92 -16.41
CA ASP A 48 28.24 1.81 -17.37
C ASP A 48 26.86 1.13 -17.35
N GLY A 49 26.07 1.36 -16.30
CA GLY A 49 24.71 0.85 -16.18
C GLY A 49 23.91 1.60 -15.11
N ILE A 50 22.59 1.65 -15.31
CA ILE A 50 21.63 2.23 -14.37
C ILE A 50 20.53 1.19 -14.14
N VAL A 51 20.24 0.88 -12.88
CA VAL A 51 19.15 0.02 -12.47
C VAL A 51 18.16 0.85 -11.66
N MET A 52 16.88 0.77 -11.99
CA MET A 52 15.81 1.44 -11.27
C MET A 52 14.77 0.41 -10.87
N ASP A 53 14.68 0.18 -9.56
CA ASP A 53 13.58 -0.56 -8.97
C ASP A 53 12.52 0.46 -8.54
N LEU A 54 11.39 0.49 -9.24
CA LEU A 54 10.33 1.46 -9.03
C LEU A 54 9.18 0.83 -8.25
N GLY A 55 8.84 1.41 -7.11
CA GLY A 55 7.76 0.94 -6.26
C GLY A 55 8.01 1.27 -4.80
N VAL A 56 7.30 0.55 -3.94
CA VAL A 56 7.52 0.57 -2.49
C VAL A 56 8.30 -0.69 -2.08
N SER A 57 9.22 -0.56 -1.13
CA SER A 57 10.01 -1.70 -0.65
C SER A 57 9.19 -2.59 0.29
N SER A 58 9.56 -3.88 0.41
CA SER A 58 8.95 -4.80 1.38
C SER A 58 9.02 -4.26 2.81
N MET A 59 10.12 -3.60 3.17
CA MET A 59 10.27 -2.92 4.46
C MET A 59 9.19 -1.87 4.73
N GLN A 60 8.78 -1.13 3.69
CA GLN A 60 7.70 -0.14 3.80
C GLN A 60 6.33 -0.81 3.93
N LEU A 61 6.11 -1.93 3.23
CA LEU A 61 4.90 -2.75 3.33
C LEU A 61 4.77 -3.45 4.70
N ASP A 62 5.89 -3.82 5.32
CA ASP A 62 5.95 -4.51 6.61
C ASP A 62 5.81 -3.54 7.80
N SER A 63 6.12 -2.25 7.62
CA SER A 63 5.99 -1.23 8.66
C SER A 63 4.56 -0.70 8.79
N ARG A 64 3.86 -1.10 9.86
CA ARG A 64 2.52 -0.60 10.20
C ARG A 64 2.46 0.93 10.31
N ALA A 65 3.52 1.55 10.84
CA ALA A 65 3.53 2.99 11.11
C ALA A 65 3.59 3.86 9.85
N ARG A 66 3.97 3.29 8.70
CA ARG A 66 4.11 4.04 7.44
C ARG A 66 2.82 4.07 6.61
N GLY A 67 1.82 3.26 6.97
CA GLY A 67 0.52 3.24 6.29
C GLY A 67 0.52 2.60 4.90
N PHE A 68 1.56 1.86 4.52
CA PHE A 68 1.60 1.11 3.25
C PHE A 68 1.17 -0.35 3.37
N SER A 69 0.96 -0.86 4.60
CA SER A 69 0.63 -2.26 4.81
C SER A 69 -0.73 -2.62 4.22
N PHE A 70 -0.79 -3.71 3.47
CA PHE A 70 -2.05 -4.29 2.98
C PHE A 70 -2.73 -5.22 3.99
N THR A 71 -2.02 -5.59 5.07
CA THR A 71 -2.44 -6.66 5.99
C THR A 71 -2.80 -6.11 7.37
N TYR A 72 -2.10 -5.09 7.83
CA TYR A 72 -2.28 -4.53 9.17
C TYR A 72 -2.75 -3.09 9.09
N ASP A 73 -3.61 -2.71 10.04
CA ASP A 73 -4.01 -1.31 10.16
C ASP A 73 -2.87 -0.44 10.72
N GLY A 74 -2.87 0.82 10.30
CA GLY A 74 -1.91 1.84 10.67
C GLY A 74 -2.40 3.25 10.29
N PRO A 75 -1.64 4.29 10.67
CA PRO A 75 -1.96 5.65 10.27
C PRO A 75 -1.95 5.79 8.74
N LEU A 76 -2.86 6.59 8.20
CA LEU A 76 -2.92 6.89 6.77
C LEU A 76 -1.83 7.90 6.37
N ASP A 77 -0.57 7.48 6.45
CA ASP A 77 0.59 8.32 6.13
C ASP A 77 0.99 8.20 4.64
N MET A 78 1.47 7.03 4.23
CA MET A 78 1.90 6.70 2.86
C MET A 78 2.98 7.64 2.27
N ARG A 79 3.71 8.41 3.09
CA ARG A 79 4.88 9.15 2.60
C ARG A 79 6.10 8.26 2.55
N MET A 80 6.84 8.35 1.44
CA MET A 80 8.16 7.73 1.31
C MET A 80 9.22 8.50 2.13
N SER A 81 9.05 9.82 2.28
CA SER A 81 9.81 10.69 3.20
C SER A 81 9.13 10.81 4.56
N HIS A 82 9.82 11.36 5.57
CA HIS A 82 9.22 11.70 6.87
C HIS A 82 8.67 13.14 6.93
N SER A 83 8.65 13.82 5.79
CA SER A 83 8.21 15.21 5.65
C SER A 83 7.28 15.36 4.46
N GLY A 84 6.49 16.44 4.45
CA GLY A 84 5.55 16.77 3.39
C GLY A 84 4.13 16.28 3.66
N TYR A 85 3.31 16.35 2.62
CA TYR A 85 1.87 16.12 2.65
C TYR A 85 1.54 14.63 2.69
N SER A 86 0.81 14.18 3.72
CA SER A 86 0.45 12.76 3.88
C SER A 86 -0.83 12.38 3.11
N ALA A 87 -1.09 11.08 3.00
CA ALA A 87 -2.34 10.60 2.43
C ALA A 87 -3.56 11.04 3.26
N ALA A 88 -3.46 11.07 4.59
CA ALA A 88 -4.49 11.62 5.45
C ALA A 88 -4.72 13.11 5.18
N ASP A 89 -3.66 13.89 5.00
CA ASP A 89 -3.79 15.31 4.67
C ASP A 89 -4.52 15.48 3.34
N PHE A 90 -4.12 14.73 2.31
CA PHE A 90 -4.75 14.78 0.99
C PHE A 90 -6.23 14.38 1.05
N ILE A 91 -6.54 13.21 1.60
CA ILE A 91 -7.90 12.67 1.64
C ILE A 91 -8.86 13.56 2.46
N ASN A 92 -8.37 14.24 3.49
CA ASN A 92 -9.21 15.10 4.32
C ASN A 92 -9.39 16.54 3.78
N ASN A 93 -8.54 17.00 2.85
CA ASN A 93 -8.57 18.39 2.39
C ASN A 93 -8.81 18.58 0.88
N ALA A 94 -8.41 17.63 0.03
CA ALA A 94 -8.55 17.72 -1.43
C ALA A 94 -10.02 17.80 -1.88
N GLY A 95 -10.27 18.37 -3.06
CA GLY A 95 -11.61 18.43 -3.65
C GLY A 95 -12.10 17.05 -4.14
N GLU A 96 -13.42 16.85 -4.25
CA GLU A 96 -13.98 15.57 -4.72
C GLU A 96 -13.46 15.18 -6.11
N GLN A 97 -13.42 16.14 -7.04
CA GLN A 97 -12.92 15.93 -8.40
C GLN A 97 -11.44 15.54 -8.40
N GLU A 98 -10.62 16.23 -7.61
CA GLU A 98 -9.19 15.94 -7.48
C GLU A 98 -8.93 14.53 -6.93
N ILE A 99 -9.69 14.12 -5.90
CA ILE A 99 -9.61 12.76 -5.35
C ILE A 99 -10.02 11.74 -6.42
N ALA A 100 -11.10 11.99 -7.16
CA ALA A 100 -11.53 11.10 -8.23
C ALA A 100 -10.49 10.98 -9.35
N ASP A 101 -9.87 12.09 -9.75
CA ASP A 101 -8.86 12.12 -10.81
C ASP A 101 -7.59 11.37 -10.40
N VAL A 102 -7.11 11.55 -9.17
CA VAL A 102 -5.97 10.81 -8.63
C VAL A 102 -6.25 9.31 -8.59
N ILE A 103 -7.42 8.89 -8.09
CA ILE A 103 -7.81 7.47 -8.01
C ILE A 103 -7.93 6.86 -9.41
N TYR A 104 -8.46 7.61 -10.38
CA TYR A 104 -8.59 7.14 -11.76
C TYR A 104 -7.22 7.04 -12.45
N GLN A 105 -6.45 8.13 -12.45
CA GLN A 105 -5.21 8.26 -13.22
C GLN A 105 -4.07 7.39 -12.69
N TYR A 106 -3.94 7.27 -11.38
CA TYR A 106 -2.85 6.51 -10.75
C TYR A 106 -3.28 5.14 -10.25
N GLY A 107 -4.59 4.89 -10.10
CA GLY A 107 -5.13 3.64 -9.58
C GLY A 107 -5.87 2.77 -10.60
N ASP A 108 -6.06 3.24 -11.84
CA ASP A 108 -6.86 2.57 -12.88
C ASP A 108 -8.25 2.12 -12.39
N GLU A 109 -8.85 2.88 -11.47
CA GLU A 109 -10.10 2.51 -10.80
C GLU A 109 -11.32 3.21 -11.41
N THR A 110 -12.14 2.42 -12.11
CA THR A 110 -13.39 2.87 -12.76
C THR A 110 -14.45 3.41 -11.79
N TYR A 111 -14.42 3.01 -10.52
CA TYR A 111 -15.32 3.51 -9.48
C TYR A 111 -14.83 4.81 -8.82
N SER A 112 -13.78 5.46 -9.35
CA SER A 112 -13.11 6.63 -8.77
C SER A 112 -14.06 7.71 -8.26
N ARG A 113 -15.03 8.16 -9.07
CA ARG A 113 -16.02 9.18 -8.68
C ARG A 113 -16.87 8.76 -7.48
N LYS A 114 -17.28 7.49 -7.45
CA LYS A 114 -18.09 6.96 -6.34
C LYS A 114 -17.27 6.81 -5.07
N ILE A 115 -16.00 6.41 -5.19
CA ILE A 115 -15.06 6.35 -4.07
C ILE A 115 -14.84 7.76 -3.50
N ALA A 116 -14.54 8.73 -4.36
CA ALA A 116 -14.32 10.12 -3.98
C ALA A 116 -15.53 10.69 -3.22
N ARG A 117 -16.75 10.51 -3.74
CA ARG A 117 -17.98 10.95 -3.06
C ARG A 117 -18.10 10.37 -1.66
N LYS A 118 -17.84 9.07 -1.49
CA LYS A 118 -17.88 8.42 -0.17
C LYS A 118 -16.79 8.89 0.79
N ILE A 119 -15.61 9.22 0.27
CA ILE A 119 -14.55 9.85 1.06
C ILE A 119 -15.03 11.20 1.59
N ILE A 120 -15.65 12.03 0.74
CA ILE A 120 -16.21 13.33 1.15
C ILE A 120 -17.30 13.14 2.21
N GLU A 121 -18.24 12.23 1.98
CA GLU A 121 -19.31 11.92 2.93
C GLU A 121 -18.76 11.47 4.30
N GLN A 122 -17.77 10.58 4.30
CA GLN A 122 -17.14 10.10 5.54
C GLN A 122 -16.42 11.22 6.29
N ARG A 123 -15.57 12.00 5.61
CA ARG A 123 -14.76 13.03 6.29
C ARG A 123 -15.57 14.20 6.85
N GLN A 124 -16.81 14.39 6.36
CA GLN A 124 -17.76 15.33 6.95
C GLN A 124 -18.26 14.86 8.33
N GLN A 125 -18.22 13.56 8.62
CA GLN A 125 -18.60 12.99 9.91
C GLN A 125 -17.40 12.88 10.84
N GLU A 126 -16.31 12.29 10.36
CA GLU A 126 -15.07 12.13 11.12
C GLU A 126 -13.85 12.09 10.19
N PRO A 127 -12.70 12.68 10.59
CA PRO A 127 -11.49 12.63 9.79
C PRO A 127 -11.04 11.19 9.51
N ILE A 128 -10.60 10.93 8.28
CA ILE A 128 -10.08 9.63 7.87
C ILE A 128 -8.61 9.57 8.27
N THR A 129 -8.28 8.78 9.30
CA THR A 129 -6.94 8.79 9.92
C THR A 129 -6.19 7.47 9.78
N SER A 130 -6.86 6.38 9.40
CA SER A 130 -6.25 5.05 9.29
C SER A 130 -6.46 4.40 7.92
N THR A 131 -5.57 3.46 7.62
CA THR A 131 -5.65 2.64 6.41
C THR A 131 -6.91 1.78 6.36
N SER A 132 -7.37 1.26 7.51
CA SER A 132 -8.58 0.43 7.59
C SER A 132 -9.85 1.22 7.32
N MET A 133 -9.93 2.48 7.79
CA MET A 133 -11.03 3.39 7.49
C MET A 133 -11.12 3.62 5.99
N LEU A 134 -10.01 4.03 5.34
CA LEU A 134 -10.00 4.27 3.90
C LEU A 134 -10.35 3.01 3.10
N ALA A 135 -9.82 1.85 3.49
CA ALA A 135 -10.15 0.58 2.86
C ALA A 135 -11.65 0.24 2.98
N SER A 136 -12.27 0.52 4.13
CA SER A 136 -13.72 0.31 4.35
C SER A 136 -14.57 1.18 3.42
N ILE A 137 -14.19 2.46 3.27
CA ILE A 137 -14.86 3.41 2.36
C ILE A 137 -14.79 2.91 0.93
N ILE A 138 -13.57 2.59 0.45
CA ILE A 138 -13.35 2.07 -0.90
C ILE A 138 -14.14 0.78 -1.10
N HIS A 139 -14.11 -0.13 -0.12
CA HIS A 139 -14.83 -1.39 -0.22
C HIS A 139 -16.34 -1.17 -0.38
N SER A 140 -16.92 -0.29 0.43
CA SER A 140 -18.34 0.05 0.35
C SER A 140 -18.74 0.76 -0.96
N SER A 141 -17.77 1.33 -1.70
CA SER A 141 -18.03 2.01 -2.97
C SER A 141 -18.28 1.03 -4.11
N ARG A 142 -17.67 -0.17 -4.06
CA ARG A 142 -17.90 -1.22 -5.05
C ARG A 142 -19.30 -1.80 -4.82
N GLY A 143 -20.06 -2.02 -5.89
CA GLY A 143 -21.46 -2.45 -5.83
C GLY A 143 -21.68 -3.81 -5.12
N PRO A 144 -22.91 -4.36 -5.16
CA PRO A 144 -23.38 -5.48 -4.33
C PRO A 144 -22.74 -6.87 -4.59
N ARG A 145 -21.50 -6.93 -5.10
CA ARG A 145 -20.65 -8.12 -4.90
C ARG A 145 -20.24 -8.28 -3.43
N GLN A 146 -20.36 -7.21 -2.63
CA GLN A 146 -20.35 -7.29 -1.17
C GLN A 146 -21.48 -8.21 -0.66
N GLY A 147 -21.13 -9.14 0.22
CA GLY A 147 -22.08 -10.07 0.81
C GLY A 147 -22.28 -11.37 0.05
N GLN A 148 -22.01 -11.47 -1.26
CA GLN A 148 -22.20 -12.74 -1.97
C GLN A 148 -21.29 -13.84 -1.45
N LEU A 149 -20.02 -13.53 -1.18
CA LEU A 149 -19.09 -14.49 -0.58
C LEU A 149 -19.51 -14.85 0.84
N GLU A 150 -19.87 -13.86 1.66
CA GLU A 150 -20.32 -14.08 3.05
C GLU A 150 -21.63 -14.88 3.11
N GLN A 151 -22.56 -14.59 2.22
CA GLN A 151 -23.84 -15.29 2.06
C GLN A 151 -23.62 -16.71 1.55
N PHE A 152 -22.75 -16.90 0.56
CA PHE A 152 -22.32 -18.22 0.09
C PHE A 152 -21.71 -19.02 1.24
N LEU A 153 -20.74 -18.46 1.96
CA LEU A 153 -20.09 -19.08 3.11
C LEU A 153 -21.09 -19.45 4.21
N ASN A 154 -22.02 -18.56 4.54
CA ASN A 154 -23.08 -18.83 5.50
C ASN A 154 -24.03 -19.95 5.04
N ASN A 155 -24.40 -19.95 3.76
CA ASN A 155 -25.23 -21.00 3.18
C ASN A 155 -24.50 -22.35 3.12
N CYS A 156 -23.19 -22.36 2.90
CA CYS A 156 -22.36 -23.58 2.89
C CYS A 156 -22.50 -24.37 4.19
N LYS A 157 -22.68 -23.70 5.34
CA LYS A 157 -22.89 -24.37 6.64
C LYS A 157 -24.06 -25.34 6.64
N ASN A 158 -25.12 -25.02 5.90
CA ASN A 158 -26.37 -25.77 5.89
C ASN A 158 -26.39 -26.91 4.86
N ILE A 159 -25.42 -26.93 3.93
CA ILE A 159 -25.39 -27.89 2.82
C ILE A 159 -24.17 -28.82 2.85
N LEU A 160 -23.15 -28.50 3.65
CA LEU A 160 -21.95 -29.32 3.74
C LEU A 160 -22.22 -30.55 4.63
N ALA A 161 -22.05 -31.75 4.08
CA ALA A 161 -22.14 -32.99 4.84
C ALA A 161 -21.08 -33.05 5.96
N SER A 162 -21.27 -33.92 6.96
CA SER A 162 -20.40 -34.03 8.14
C SER A 162 -18.91 -34.29 7.85
N GLN A 163 -18.58 -34.80 6.66
CA GLN A 163 -17.20 -35.04 6.18
C GLN A 163 -16.86 -34.22 4.92
N GLY A 164 -17.71 -33.26 4.56
CA GLY A 164 -17.51 -32.40 3.40
C GLY A 164 -16.36 -31.41 3.63
N LYS A 165 -15.65 -31.08 2.56
CA LYS A 165 -14.53 -30.11 2.58
C LYS A 165 -14.90 -28.88 1.77
N LEU A 166 -14.67 -27.70 2.34
CA LEU A 166 -14.80 -26.41 1.66
C LEU A 166 -13.40 -25.89 1.33
N ILE A 167 -13.09 -25.69 0.05
CA ILE A 167 -11.81 -25.15 -0.43
C ILE A 167 -12.12 -23.84 -1.16
N ILE A 168 -11.41 -22.77 -0.80
CA ILE A 168 -11.57 -21.45 -1.40
C ILE A 168 -10.20 -20.90 -1.77
N VAL A 169 -10.07 -20.43 -3.00
CA VAL A 169 -8.87 -19.73 -3.49
C VAL A 169 -9.24 -18.28 -3.68
N SER A 170 -8.61 -17.39 -2.92
CA SER A 170 -8.81 -15.94 -2.99
C SER A 170 -7.64 -15.28 -3.69
N PHE A 171 -7.93 -14.28 -4.51
CA PHE A 171 -6.88 -13.50 -5.20
C PHE A 171 -6.74 -12.09 -4.64
N HIS A 172 -7.59 -11.69 -3.69
CA HIS A 172 -7.51 -10.37 -3.05
C HIS A 172 -7.53 -10.45 -1.52
N SER A 173 -6.77 -9.56 -0.86
CA SER A 173 -6.54 -9.59 0.59
C SER A 173 -7.82 -9.56 1.42
N LEU A 174 -8.87 -8.91 0.91
CA LEU A 174 -10.16 -8.85 1.58
C LEU A 174 -10.95 -10.17 1.55
N GLU A 175 -10.96 -10.89 0.42
CA GLU A 175 -11.59 -12.20 0.25
C GLU A 175 -10.92 -13.16 1.23
N ASP A 176 -9.58 -13.13 1.24
CA ASP A 176 -8.75 -13.90 2.16
C ASP A 176 -9.11 -13.60 3.62
N ARG A 177 -9.26 -12.32 3.99
CA ARG A 177 -9.69 -11.93 5.35
C ARG A 177 -11.08 -12.44 5.71
N ILE A 178 -12.06 -12.33 4.80
CA ILE A 178 -13.43 -12.83 5.00
C ILE A 178 -13.42 -14.36 5.21
N VAL A 179 -12.73 -15.09 4.33
CA VAL A 179 -12.60 -16.54 4.36
C VAL A 179 -11.90 -17.01 5.64
N LYS A 180 -10.79 -16.35 6.03
CA LYS A 180 -10.07 -16.64 7.27
C LYS A 180 -10.92 -16.43 8.50
N ASN A 181 -11.66 -15.32 8.57
CA ASN A 181 -12.55 -15.04 9.70
C ASN A 181 -13.68 -16.07 9.79
N PHE A 182 -14.26 -16.45 8.65
CA PHE A 182 -15.25 -17.52 8.59
C PHE A 182 -14.69 -18.84 9.12
N PHE A 183 -13.53 -19.29 8.64
CA PHE A 183 -12.93 -20.54 9.13
C PHE A 183 -12.55 -20.46 10.61
N LYS A 184 -11.99 -19.35 11.09
CA LYS A 184 -11.68 -19.19 12.53
C LYS A 184 -12.91 -19.29 13.42
N ALA A 185 -14.05 -18.75 12.98
CA ALA A 185 -15.29 -18.77 13.75
C ALA A 185 -16.06 -20.10 13.67
N ASN A 186 -15.71 -20.99 12.74
CA ASN A 186 -16.47 -22.22 12.46
C ASN A 186 -15.58 -23.48 12.36
N ALA A 187 -14.28 -23.36 12.65
CA ALA A 187 -13.40 -24.51 12.83
C ALA A 187 -13.81 -25.23 14.14
N PRO A 188 -13.78 -26.57 14.16
CA PRO A 188 -14.05 -27.37 15.35
C PRO A 188 -13.04 -27.09 16.47
#